data_AF-A0A316I710-F1
#
_entry.id   AF-A0A316I710-F1
#
_cell.length_a   1.000
_cell.length_b   1.000
_cell.length_c   1.000
_cell.angle_alpha   90.00
_cell.angle_beta   90.00
_cell.angle_gamma   90.00
#
_symmetry.space_group_name_H-M   'P 1'
#
loop_
_entity.id
_entity.type
_entity.pdbx_description
1 polymer ?
#
loop_
_entity_poly.entity_id
_entity_poly.type
_entity_poly.pdbx_seq_one_letter_code
_entity_poly.pdbx_strand_id
1 'polypeptide(L)'
;MVVAIAVEAPLKFRAPGITLPLGLGIGRLVFRALNASEIVLATATAITFALAPRPLAATVLLVALAVTLAVQVVVLRPRLEARAALIIDGVTPPKSRAHLAYIALEGAKVLMLATFGIVLMFAG
;
A
#
# COMPACT_ATOMS: atom_id res chain seq x y z
N MET A 1 15.64 5.21 3.70
CA MET A 1 14.79 5.04 2.49
C MET A 1 13.38 5.58 2.71
N VAL A 2 12.62 5.12 3.72
CA VAL A 2 11.21 5.54 3.96
C VAL A 2 11.03 7.06 4.09
N VAL A 3 11.87 7.73 4.90
CA VAL A 3 11.79 9.19 5.09
C VAL A 3 12.08 9.95 3.78
N ALA A 4 13.06 9.49 3.00
CA ALA A 4 13.41 10.11 1.73
C ALA A 4 12.24 10.04 0.72
N ILE A 5 11.59 8.87 0.59
CA ILE A 5 10.44 8.67 -0.29
C ILE A 5 9.23 9.50 0.18
N ALA A 6 9.00 9.61 1.49
CA ALA A 6 7.91 10.41 2.06
C ALA A 6 8.06 11.91 1.74
N VAL A 7 9.31 12.40 1.65
CA VAL A 7 9.61 13.78 1.26
C VAL A 7 9.59 13.97 -0.27
N GLU A 8 10.09 13.00 -1.02
CA GLU A 8 10.15 13.02 -2.49
C GLU A 8 8.76 13.05 -3.13
N ALA A 9 7.81 12.27 -2.58
CA ALA A 9 6.48 12.11 -3.14
C ALA A 9 5.67 13.42 -3.27
N PRO A 10 5.66 14.36 -2.30
CA PRO A 10 5.07 15.69 -2.50
C PRO A 10 5.98 16.62 -3.30
N LEU A 11 7.30 16.49 -3.19
CA LEU A 11 8.25 17.40 -3.83
C LEU A 11 8.23 17.30 -5.36
N LYS A 12 8.03 16.09 -5.92
CA LYS A 12 7.92 15.88 -7.37
C LYS A 12 6.72 16.60 -8.03
N PHE A 13 5.67 16.91 -7.26
CA PHE A 13 4.53 17.72 -7.74
C PHE A 13 4.82 19.23 -7.71
N ARG A 14 5.99 19.65 -7.22
CA ARG A 14 6.45 21.05 -7.23
C ARG A 14 7.49 21.32 -8.32
N ALA A 15 7.87 20.30 -9.10
CA ALA A 15 8.84 20.45 -10.17
C ALA A 15 8.29 21.35 -11.30
N PRO A 16 9.11 22.24 -11.91
CA PRO A 16 8.67 23.04 -13.05
C PRO A 16 8.14 22.15 -14.19
N GLY A 17 7.01 22.53 -14.78
CA GLY A 17 6.38 21.80 -15.89
C GLY A 17 5.53 20.57 -15.50
N ILE A 18 5.44 20.22 -14.21
CA ILE A 18 4.53 19.15 -13.75
C ILE A 18 3.07 19.62 -13.81
N THR A 19 2.19 18.80 -14.38
CA THR A 19 0.74 19.01 -14.33
C THR A 19 0.09 17.96 -13.45
N LEU A 20 -1.10 18.26 -12.90
CA LEU A 20 -1.84 17.29 -12.08
C LEU A 20 -2.15 15.98 -12.83
N PRO A 21 -2.64 16.00 -14.10
CA PRO A 21 -2.85 14.77 -14.86
C PRO A 21 -1.58 13.95 -15.07
N LEU A 22 -0.44 14.62 -15.37
CA LEU A 22 0.85 13.95 -15.53
C LEU A 22 1.29 13.28 -14.22
N GLY A 23 1.20 14.00 -13.10
CA GLY A 23 1.56 13.46 -11.80
C GLY A 23 0.66 12.29 -11.35
N LEU A 24 -0.64 12.34 -11.66
CA LEU A 24 -1.56 11.21 -11.43
C LEU A 24 -1.25 10.01 -12.34
N GLY A 25 -0.88 10.25 -13.61
CA GLY A 25 -0.44 9.21 -14.54
C GLY A 25 0.80 8.46 -14.03
N ILE A 26 1.81 9.21 -13.58
CA ILE A 26 3.01 8.64 -12.94
C ILE A 26 2.62 7.87 -11.68
N GLY A 27 1.75 8.45 -10.85
CA GLY A 27 1.23 7.79 -9.64
C GLY A 27 0.64 6.42 -9.94
N ARG A 28 -0.21 6.29 -10.97
CA ARG A 28 -0.83 5.00 -11.36
C ARG A 28 0.21 3.93 -11.70
N LEU A 29 1.27 4.30 -12.44
CA LEU A 29 2.34 3.35 -12.79
C LEU A 29 3.10 2.90 -11.55
N VAL A 30 3.49 3.83 -10.69
CA VAL A 30 4.24 3.54 -9.46
C VAL A 30 3.42 2.68 -8.50
N PHE A 31 2.16 3.03 -8.24
CA PHE A 31 1.29 2.24 -7.37
C PHE A 31 1.03 0.83 -7.93
N ARG A 32 0.94 0.68 -9.25
CA ARG A 32 0.83 -0.64 -9.88
C ARG A 32 2.06 -1.50 -9.63
N ALA A 33 3.25 -0.92 -9.82
CA ALA A 33 4.51 -1.62 -9.56
C ALA A 33 4.64 -1.98 -8.07
N LEU A 34 4.40 -1.02 -7.17
CA LEU A 34 4.47 -1.24 -5.72
C LEU A 34 3.53 -2.37 -5.28
N ASN A 35 2.27 -2.34 -5.71
CA ASN A 35 1.29 -3.35 -5.36
C ASN A 35 1.65 -4.74 -5.92
N ALA A 36 2.25 -4.81 -7.11
CA ALA A 36 2.74 -6.08 -7.64
C ALA A 36 3.87 -6.63 -6.76
N SER A 37 4.81 -5.77 -6.36
CA SER A 37 5.89 -6.14 -5.43
C SER A 37 5.35 -6.57 -4.07
N GLU A 38 4.35 -5.88 -3.52
CA GLU A 38 3.71 -6.27 -2.24
C GLU A 38 3.07 -7.65 -2.33
N ILE A 39 2.38 -7.98 -3.41
CA ILE A 39 1.78 -9.30 -3.61
C ILE A 39 2.88 -10.38 -3.69
N VAL A 40 3.96 -10.13 -4.42
CA VAL A 40 5.11 -11.06 -4.52
C VAL A 40 5.73 -11.28 -3.14
N LEU A 41 6.00 -10.22 -2.39
CA LEU A 41 6.58 -10.31 -1.05
C LEU A 41 5.65 -11.01 -0.05
N ALA A 42 4.35 -10.70 -0.09
CA ALA A 42 3.35 -11.35 0.74
C ALA A 42 3.26 -12.85 0.43
N THR A 43 3.32 -13.23 -0.85
CA THR A 43 3.29 -14.63 -1.29
C THR A 43 4.55 -15.37 -0.83
N ALA A 44 5.74 -14.80 -1.04
CA ALA A 44 7.00 -15.37 -0.59
C ALA A 44 7.02 -15.53 0.95
N THR A 45 6.52 -14.54 1.67
CA THR A 45 6.39 -14.60 3.13
C THR A 45 5.43 -15.72 3.55
N ALA A 46 4.27 -15.84 2.91
CA ALA A 46 3.30 -16.90 3.23
C ALA A 46 3.88 -18.30 2.97
N ILE A 47 4.59 -18.49 1.86
CA ILE A 47 5.24 -19.76 1.52
C ILE A 47 6.28 -20.12 2.59
N THR A 48 7.21 -19.22 2.89
CA THR A 48 8.26 -19.48 3.90
C THR A 48 7.70 -19.63 5.32
N PHE A 49 6.61 -18.93 5.64
CA PHE A 49 5.91 -19.06 6.91
C PHE A 49 5.33 -20.47 7.10
N ALA A 50 4.77 -21.05 6.04
CA ALA A 50 4.16 -22.37 6.07
C ALA A 50 5.14 -23.56 6.22
N LEU A 51 6.45 -23.33 6.06
CA LEU A 51 7.47 -24.39 6.14
C LEU A 51 7.90 -24.76 7.57
N ALA A 52 7.41 -24.06 8.59
CA ALA A 52 7.77 -24.33 9.98
C ALA A 52 6.58 -24.08 10.91
N PRO A 53 6.54 -24.70 12.10
CA PRO A 53 5.61 -24.31 13.15
C PRO A 53 5.81 -22.85 13.54
N ARG A 54 4.72 -22.12 13.79
CA ARG A 54 4.75 -20.70 14.14
C ARG A 54 3.80 -20.41 15.30
N PRO A 55 4.11 -19.41 16.15
CA PRO A 55 3.22 -19.01 17.23
C PRO A 55 1.89 -18.50 16.65
N LEU A 56 0.78 -18.80 17.34
CA LEU A 56 -0.57 -18.39 16.94
C LEU A 56 -0.66 -16.89 16.65
N ALA A 57 0.00 -16.07 17.47
CA ALA A 57 0.05 -14.62 17.28
C ALA A 57 0.63 -14.21 15.92
N ALA A 58 1.70 -14.87 15.45
CA ALA A 58 2.27 -14.59 14.14
C ALA A 58 1.33 -15.02 13.01
N THR A 59 0.63 -16.15 13.17
CA THR A 59 -0.36 -16.63 12.19
C THR A 59 -1.52 -15.64 12.05
N VAL A 60 -2.05 -15.14 13.16
CA VAL A 60 -3.13 -14.13 13.17
C VAL A 60 -2.66 -12.84 12.48
N LEU A 61 -1.44 -12.38 12.77
CA LEU A 61 -0.86 -11.20 12.12
C LEU A 61 -0.67 -11.37 10.62
N LEU A 62 -0.19 -12.54 10.16
CA LEU A 62 -0.03 -12.83 8.74
C LEU A 62 -1.38 -12.81 8.01
N VAL A 63 -2.43 -13.41 8.60
CA VAL A 63 -3.78 -13.39 8.03
C VAL A 63 -4.32 -11.95 7.99
N ALA A 64 -4.15 -11.17 9.06
CA ALA A 64 -4.58 -9.77 9.09
C ALA A 64 -3.87 -8.92 8.03
N LEU A 65 -2.57 -9.13 7.82
CA LEU A 65 -1.79 -8.48 6.77
C LEU A 65 -2.30 -8.87 5.37
N ALA A 66 -2.58 -10.15 5.13
CA ALA A 66 -3.11 -10.63 3.86
C ALA A 66 -4.49 -10.05 3.56
N VAL A 67 -5.39 -10.02 4.55
CA VAL A 67 -6.73 -9.42 4.40
C VAL A 67 -6.63 -7.92 4.14
N THR A 68 -5.74 -7.22 4.86
CA THR A 68 -5.53 -5.78 4.65
C THR A 68 -5.05 -5.50 3.24
N LEU A 69 -4.05 -6.24 2.75
CA LEU A 69 -3.56 -6.12 1.38
C LEU A 69 -4.68 -6.41 0.36
N ALA A 70 -5.48 -7.45 0.57
CA ALA A 70 -6.61 -7.77 -0.31
C ALA A 70 -7.64 -6.63 -0.37
N VAL A 71 -7.99 -6.02 0.77
CA VAL A 71 -8.89 -4.86 0.82
C VAL A 71 -8.28 -3.67 0.07
N GLN A 72 -6.99 -3.40 0.24
CA GLN A 72 -6.34 -2.31 -0.50
C GLN A 72 -6.37 -2.56 -2.02
N VAL A 73 -6.03 -3.76 -2.47
CA VAL A 73 -5.94 -4.14 -3.89
C VAL A 73 -7.31 -4.19 -4.56
N VAL A 74 -8.29 -4.84 -3.93
CA VAL A 74 -9.59 -5.16 -4.55
C VAL A 74 -10.60 -4.04 -4.36
N VAL A 75 -10.49 -3.26 -3.28
CA VAL A 75 -11.55 -2.31 -2.89
C VAL A 75 -11.09 -0.86 -3.00
N LEU A 76 -9.97 -0.50 -2.36
CA LEU A 76 -9.55 0.90 -2.31
C LEU A 76 -8.88 1.35 -3.60
N ARG A 77 -8.01 0.51 -4.16
CA ARG A 77 -7.23 0.87 -5.33
C ARG A 77 -8.08 1.12 -6.58
N PRO A 78 -9.08 0.29 -6.94
CA PRO A 78 -9.94 0.58 -8.10
C PRO A 78 -10.70 1.90 -7.94
N ARG A 79 -11.13 2.24 -6.72
CA ARG A 79 -11.80 3.51 -6.42
C ARG A 79 -10.87 4.71 -6.59
N LEU A 80 -9.61 4.58 -6.16
CA LEU A 80 -8.60 5.62 -6.33
C LEU A 80 -8.19 5.79 -7.79
N GLU A 81 -8.05 4.68 -8.53
CA GLU A 81 -7.72 4.72 -9.96
C GLU A 81 -8.85 5.33 -10.80
N ALA A 82 -10.11 4.96 -10.54
CA ALA A 82 -11.26 5.56 -11.20
C ALA A 82 -11.36 7.07 -10.93
N ARG A 83 -11.12 7.49 -9.68
CA ARG A 83 -11.06 8.92 -9.33
C ARG A 83 -9.92 9.64 -10.05
N ALA A 84 -8.74 9.03 -10.12
CA ALA A 84 -7.60 9.61 -10.82
C ALA A 84 -7.86 9.74 -12.32
N ALA A 85 -8.51 8.75 -12.95
CA ALA A 85 -8.92 8.81 -14.35
C ALA A 85 -9.85 10.00 -14.62
N LEU A 86 -10.88 10.20 -13.79
CA LEU A 86 -11.77 11.37 -13.91
C LEU A 86 -11.01 12.70 -13.88
N ILE A 87 -10.04 12.84 -12.97
CA ILE A 87 -9.23 14.07 -12.87
C ILE A 87 -8.32 14.24 -14.09
N ILE A 88 -7.77 13.15 -14.62
CA ILE A 88 -6.96 13.16 -15.85
C ILE A 88 -7.81 13.60 -17.05
N ASP A 89 -9.08 13.18 -17.09
CA ASP A 89 -10.05 13.55 -18.13
C ASP A 89 -10.63 14.97 -17.93
N GLY A 90 -10.13 15.73 -16.95
CA GLY A 90 -10.58 17.11 -16.67
C GLY A 90 -11.86 17.22 -15.84
N VAL A 91 -12.40 16.09 -15.36
CA VAL A 91 -13.60 16.04 -14.52
C VAL A 91 -13.22 16.29 -13.05
N THR A 92 -14.06 17.03 -12.32
CA THR A 92 -13.90 17.25 -10.88
C THR A 92 -14.75 16.27 -10.07
N PRO A 93 -14.19 15.16 -9.56
CA PRO A 93 -14.99 14.16 -8.84
C PRO A 93 -15.43 14.66 -7.45
N PRO A 94 -16.59 14.20 -6.94
CA PRO A 94 -17.10 14.56 -5.62
C PRO A 94 -16.10 14.19 -4.52
N LYS A 95 -16.15 14.85 -3.35
CA LYS A 95 -15.21 14.56 -2.24
C LYS A 95 -15.27 13.08 -1.85
N SER A 96 -14.12 12.44 -1.64
CA SER A 96 -14.02 11.05 -1.20
C SER A 96 -13.01 10.89 -0.07
N ARG A 97 -13.35 10.03 0.90
CA ARG A 97 -12.45 9.64 2.00
C ARG A 97 -11.64 8.38 1.70
N ALA A 98 -11.78 7.81 0.49
CA ALA A 98 -11.06 6.58 0.12
C ALA A 98 -9.54 6.73 0.22
N HIS A 99 -9.02 7.92 -0.09
CA HIS A 99 -7.58 8.19 0.02
C HIS A 99 -7.10 8.21 1.48
N LEU A 100 -7.88 8.82 2.39
CA LEU A 100 -7.59 8.80 3.82
C LEU A 100 -7.67 7.37 4.39
N ALA A 101 -8.67 6.59 3.98
CA ALA A 101 -8.77 5.18 4.36
C ALA A 101 -7.56 4.37 3.88
N TYR A 102 -7.08 4.63 2.66
CA TYR A 102 -5.87 4.00 2.13
C TYR A 102 -4.65 4.35 2.98
N ILE A 103 -4.43 5.63 3.31
CA ILE A 103 -3.34 6.07 4.17
C ILE A 103 -3.41 5.42 5.56
N ALA A 104 -4.60 5.35 6.16
CA ALA A 104 -4.79 4.72 7.45
C ALA A 104 -4.44 3.22 7.43
N LEU A 105 -4.85 2.49 6.38
CA LEU A 105 -4.49 1.08 6.22
C LEU A 105 -2.99 0.89 5.95
N GLU A 106 -2.34 1.78 5.21
CA GLU A 106 -0.87 1.75 5.06
C GLU A 106 -0.17 1.91 6.42
N GLY A 107 -0.60 2.87 7.24
CA GLY A 107 -0.06 3.06 8.59
C GLY A 107 -0.27 1.83 9.48
N ALA A 108 -1.48 1.26 9.48
CA ALA A 108 -1.78 0.02 10.20
C ALA A 108 -0.92 -1.16 9.72
N LYS A 109 -0.73 -1.30 8.41
CA LYS A 109 0.09 -2.35 7.79
C LYS A 109 1.56 -2.25 8.20
N VAL A 110 2.11 -1.04 8.27
CA VAL A 110 3.48 -0.82 8.78
C VAL A 110 3.61 -1.29 10.23
N LEU A 111 2.66 -0.93 11.10
CA LEU A 111 2.66 -1.37 12.51
C LEU A 111 2.52 -2.89 12.61
N MET A 112 1.59 -3.50 11.87
CA MET A 112 1.40 -4.95 11.83
C MET A 112 2.65 -5.70 11.35
N LEU A 113 3.34 -5.19 10.32
CA LEU A 113 4.60 -5.79 9.84
C LEU A 113 5.71 -5.70 10.88
N ALA A 114 5.83 -4.57 11.57
CA ALA A 114 6.81 -4.40 12.64
C ALA A 114 6.53 -5.39 13.79
N THR A 115 5.28 -5.47 14.24
CA THR A 115 4.87 -6.44 15.27
C THR A 115 5.07 -7.88 14.81
N PHE A 116 4.74 -8.21 13.56
CA PHE A 116 4.94 -9.54 13.00
C PHE A 116 6.42 -9.95 13.03
N GLY A 117 7.33 -9.06 12.64
CA GLY A 117 8.77 -9.29 12.74
C GLY A 117 9.24 -9.51 14.19
N ILE A 118 8.80 -8.68 15.13
CA ILE A 118 9.14 -8.81 16.56
C ILE A 118 8.65 -10.14 17.12
N VAL A 119 7.39 -10.52 16.87
CA VAL A 119 6.83 -11.79 17.34
C VAL A 119 7.60 -12.97 16.77
N LEU A 120 7.99 -12.93 15.49
CA LEU A 120 8.80 -13.99 14.90
C LEU A 120 10.21 -14.10 15.48
N MET A 121 10.80 -12.99 15.93
CA MET A 121 12.15 -12.98 16.51
C MET A 121 12.19 -13.41 17.98
N PHE A 122 11.14 -13.09 18.75
CA PHE A 122 11.18 -13.21 20.22
C PHE A 122 10.15 -14.18 20.81
N ALA A 123 9.14 -14.60 20.05
CA ALA A 123 8.10 -15.54 20.51
C ALA A 123 8.21 -16.92 19.85
N GLY A 124 9.36 -17.21 19.23
CA GLY A 124 9.71 -18.50 18.62
C GLY A 124 10.44 -19.43 19.58
#